data_AF-A0A3R9R242-F1
#
_entry.id   AF-A0A3R9R242-F1
#
_cell.length_a   1.000
_cell.length_b   1.000
_cell.length_c   1.000
_cell.angle_alpha   90.00
_cell.angle_beta   90.00
_cell.angle_gamma   90.00
#
_symmetry.space_group_name_H-M   'P 1'
#
loop_
_entity.id
_entity.type
_entity.pdbx_description
1 polymer ?
#
loop_
_entity_poly.entity_id
_entity_poly.type
_entity_poly.pdbx_seq_one_letter_code
_entity_poly.pdbx_strand_id
1 'polypeptide(L)'
;MSADLKRRFLKMLKEDEMFRHAVMAHLGIEDIRTSLNTLTENVNKLTSNISALTEAQKKLTESLNTLTQRVDSLEQSHIKLTESLNTLTQRVDSLAKEVGSLSSTIGFGLEDIAKVVVPGWLYRHEGIEVELERKIIYVDGEEIDLNLYGEGVKNGKKIVVIGEAKHRIYGDDVKKFHRNSEKARKVIKGEIYKLMFGFLIHPSAEKEAEKRGIRVIASYMR
;
A
#
# COMPACT_ATOMS: atom_id res chain seq x y z
N MET A 1 70.88 77.77 12.59
CA MET A 1 71.71 76.62 13.06
C MET A 1 73.03 76.67 12.31
N SER A 2 74.19 76.67 12.98
CA SER A 2 75.48 76.70 12.27
C SER A 2 75.72 75.39 11.52
N ALA A 3 76.40 75.44 10.37
CA ALA A 3 76.75 74.23 9.60
C ALA A 3 77.58 73.22 10.43
N ASP A 4 78.34 73.74 11.40
CA ASP A 4 79.13 72.96 12.36
C ASP A 4 78.25 72.13 13.31
N LEU A 5 77.18 72.73 13.87
CA LEU A 5 76.25 72.01 14.76
C LEU A 5 75.53 70.87 14.02
N LYS A 6 75.12 71.07 12.77
CA LYS A 6 74.50 70.03 11.94
C LYS A 6 75.45 68.86 11.69
N ARG A 7 76.73 69.14 11.39
CA ARG A 7 77.76 68.10 11.20
C ARG A 7 77.99 67.32 12.49
N ARG A 8 78.10 68.00 13.64
CA ARG A 8 78.29 67.37 14.95
C ARG A 8 77.11 66.49 15.35
N PHE A 9 75.87 66.96 15.13
CA PHE A 9 74.65 66.18 15.39
C PHE A 9 74.58 64.91 14.55
N LEU A 10 74.85 65.01 13.23
CA LEU A 10 74.88 63.85 12.34
C LEU A 10 76.01 62.86 12.68
N LYS A 11 77.17 63.36 13.14
CA LYS A 11 78.27 62.51 13.60
C LYS A 11 77.86 61.73 14.86
N MET A 12 77.24 62.39 15.84
CA MET A 12 76.74 61.73 17.05
C MET A 12 75.64 60.70 16.72
N LEU A 13 74.70 60.99 15.83
CA LEU A 13 73.71 60.00 15.40
C LEU A 13 74.32 58.74 14.77
N LYS A 14 75.48 58.87 14.09
CA LYS A 14 76.16 57.74 13.44
C LYS A 14 77.03 56.96 14.42
N GLU A 15 77.82 57.64 15.23
CA GLU A 15 78.89 57.05 16.02
C GLU A 15 78.50 56.79 17.49
N ASP A 16 77.57 57.57 18.05
CA ASP A 16 77.11 57.44 19.44
C ASP A 16 75.78 56.69 19.49
N GLU A 17 75.85 55.46 20.00
CA GLU A 17 74.69 54.57 20.13
C GLU A 17 73.66 55.08 21.15
N MET A 18 74.10 55.62 22.29
CA MET A 18 73.18 56.12 23.31
C MET A 18 72.44 57.36 22.82
N PHE A 19 73.14 58.28 22.16
CA PHE A 19 72.53 59.46 21.56
C PHE A 19 71.53 59.09 20.46
N ARG A 20 71.86 58.13 19.59
CA ARG A 20 70.95 57.64 18.54
C ARG A 20 69.68 57.03 19.12
N HIS A 21 69.77 56.16 20.13
CA HIS A 21 68.60 55.57 20.78
C HIS A 21 67.75 56.63 21.50
N ALA A 22 68.37 57.59 22.22
CA ALA A 22 67.65 58.67 22.87
C ALA A 22 66.86 59.55 21.87
N VAL A 23 67.44 59.85 20.71
CA VAL A 23 66.75 60.57 19.64
C VAL A 23 65.63 59.71 19.04
N MET A 24 65.85 58.42 18.81
CA MET A 24 64.82 57.50 18.32
C MET A 24 63.63 57.39 19.28
N ALA A 25 63.89 57.28 20.58
CA ALA A 25 62.87 57.25 21.61
C ALA A 25 62.11 58.59 21.68
N HIS A 26 62.81 59.72 21.67
CA HIS A 26 62.16 61.04 21.71
C HIS A 26 61.28 61.33 20.47
N LEU A 27 61.67 60.82 19.31
CA LEU A 27 60.90 60.92 18.07
C LEU A 27 59.84 59.81 17.92
N GLY A 28 59.69 58.90 18.88
CA GLY A 28 58.72 57.79 18.85
C GLY A 28 58.98 56.73 17.77
N ILE A 29 60.21 56.67 17.24
CA ILE A 29 60.57 55.75 16.15
C ILE A 29 60.52 54.29 16.61
N GLU A 30 60.85 54.03 17.88
CA GLU A 30 60.77 52.68 18.46
C GLU A 30 59.32 52.19 18.58
N ASP A 31 58.41 53.04 19.04
CA ASP A 31 56.98 52.71 19.17
C ASP A 31 56.32 52.48 17.81
N ILE A 32 56.70 53.26 16.79
CA ILE A 32 56.24 53.05 15.42
C ILE A 32 56.75 51.71 14.90
N ARG A 33 58.01 51.36 15.15
CA ARG A 33 58.61 50.10 14.70
C ARG A 33 57.92 48.89 15.35
N THR A 34 57.66 48.93 16.65
CA THR A 34 56.95 47.85 17.35
C THR A 34 55.51 47.71 16.84
N SER A 35 54.79 48.81 16.70
CA SER A 35 53.43 48.83 16.13
C SER A 35 53.38 48.27 14.71
N LEU A 36 54.36 48.61 13.87
CA LEU A 36 54.47 48.09 12.50
C LEU A 36 54.74 46.59 12.48
N ASN A 37 55.58 46.08 13.39
CA ASN A 37 55.83 44.65 13.52
C ASN A 37 54.56 43.90 13.93
N THR A 38 53.83 44.39 14.95
CA THR A 38 52.55 43.80 15.38
C THR A 38 51.50 43.83 14.27
N LEU A 39 51.42 44.93 13.52
CA LEU A 39 50.52 45.03 12.37
C LEU A 39 50.88 44.00 11.29
N THR A 40 52.16 43.83 10.99
CA THR A 40 52.65 42.83 10.02
C THR A 40 52.26 41.41 10.46
N GLU A 41 52.44 41.08 11.74
CA GLU A 41 52.01 39.78 12.28
C GLU A 41 50.49 39.56 12.17
N ASN A 42 49.69 40.59 12.47
CA ASN A 42 48.24 40.50 12.37
C ASN A 42 47.77 40.35 10.91
N VAL A 43 48.40 41.06 9.97
CA VAL A 43 48.14 40.92 8.53
C VAL A 43 48.49 39.51 8.04
N ASN A 44 49.61 38.95 8.50
CA ASN A 44 50.00 37.58 8.16
C ASN A 44 48.99 36.55 8.70
N LYS A 45 48.55 36.70 9.97
CA LYS A 45 47.51 35.85 10.55
C LYS A 45 46.19 35.96 9.79
N LEU A 46 45.77 37.17 9.43
CA LEU A 46 44.55 37.40 8.67
C LEU A 46 44.63 36.75 7.28
N THR A 47 45.77 36.89 6.59
CA THR A 47 46.00 36.29 5.27
C THR A 47 45.92 34.76 5.33
N SER A 48 46.50 34.16 6.38
CA SER A 48 46.40 32.71 6.64
C SER A 48 44.96 32.27 6.87
N ASN A 49 44.21 32.99 7.70
CA ASN A 49 42.80 32.69 7.99
C ASN A 49 41.91 32.81 6.73
N ILE A 50 42.13 33.85 5.91
CA ILE A 50 41.42 34.03 4.64
C ILE A 50 41.70 32.86 3.68
N SER A 51 42.95 32.41 3.61
CA SER A 51 43.33 31.26 2.78
C SER A 51 42.64 29.98 3.24
N ALA A 52 42.60 29.73 4.56
CA ALA A 52 41.90 28.58 5.14
C ALA A 52 40.38 28.62 4.90
N LEU A 53 39.76 29.79 5.05
CA LEU A 53 38.33 29.99 4.77
C LEU A 53 38.00 29.78 3.29
N THR A 54 38.85 30.24 2.39
CA THR A 54 38.68 30.05 0.94
C THR A 54 38.69 28.57 0.57
N GLU A 55 39.62 27.80 1.15
CA GLU A 55 39.69 26.36 0.93
C GLU A 55 38.49 25.62 1.53
N ALA A 56 38.04 26.02 2.72
CA ALA A 56 36.81 25.46 3.32
C ALA A 56 35.57 25.75 2.46
N GLN A 57 35.46 26.96 1.90
CA GLN A 57 34.36 27.35 1.02
C GLN A 57 34.37 26.55 -0.29
N LYS A 58 35.55 26.26 -0.85
CA LYS A 58 35.70 25.41 -2.03
C LYS A 58 35.19 23.99 -1.76
N LYS A 59 35.62 23.38 -0.66
CA LYS A 59 35.16 22.03 -0.25
C LYS A 59 33.66 21.97 0.00
N LEU A 60 33.10 23.03 0.60
CA LEU A 60 31.65 23.13 0.80
C LEU A 60 30.91 23.18 -0.55
N THR A 61 31.42 23.95 -1.52
CA THR A 61 30.83 24.05 -2.86
C THR A 61 30.86 22.70 -3.58
N GLU A 62 31.96 21.96 -3.51
CA GLU A 62 32.08 20.62 -4.08
C GLU A 62 31.11 19.61 -3.43
N SER A 63 30.96 19.69 -2.11
CA SER A 63 30.01 18.87 -1.35
C SER A 63 28.57 19.17 -1.73
N LEU A 64 28.24 20.45 -1.91
CA LEU A 64 26.90 20.89 -2.32
C LEU A 64 26.57 20.43 -3.74
N ASN A 65 27.51 20.53 -4.69
CA ASN A 65 27.34 19.99 -6.05
C ASN A 65 27.08 18.49 -6.05
N THR A 66 27.82 17.73 -5.22
CA THR A 66 27.61 16.29 -5.06
C THR A 66 26.23 15.98 -4.48
N LEU A 67 25.78 16.77 -3.51
CA LEU A 67 24.45 16.61 -2.91
C LEU A 67 23.34 16.87 -3.92
N THR A 68 23.46 17.93 -4.73
CA THR A 68 22.50 18.23 -5.82
C THR A 68 22.38 17.05 -6.78
N GLN A 69 23.50 16.49 -7.24
CA GLN A 69 23.48 15.32 -8.12
C GLN A 69 22.80 14.08 -7.49
N ARG A 70 22.98 13.87 -6.18
CA ARG A 70 22.30 12.78 -5.47
C ARG A 70 20.80 13.02 -5.35
N VAL A 71 20.37 14.26 -5.13
CA VAL A 71 18.95 14.63 -5.10
C VAL A 71 18.31 14.39 -6.46
N ASP A 72 18.95 14.82 -7.55
CA ASP A 72 18.46 14.59 -8.91
C ASP A 72 18.32 13.09 -9.23
N SER A 73 19.32 12.29 -8.83
CA SER A 73 19.28 10.83 -9.00
C SER A 73 18.17 10.16 -8.19
N LEU A 74 17.91 10.66 -6.99
CA LEU A 74 16.82 10.17 -6.14
C LEU A 74 15.45 10.51 -6.74
N GLU A 75 15.27 11.72 -7.28
CA GLU A 75 14.04 12.13 -7.96
C GLU A 75 13.73 11.21 -9.15
N GLN A 76 14.73 10.93 -9.99
CA GLN A 76 14.58 10.01 -11.13
C GLN A 76 14.23 8.58 -10.68
N SER A 77 14.81 8.12 -9.58
CA SER A 77 14.49 6.81 -9.01
C SER A 77 13.05 6.76 -8.48
N HIS A 78 12.58 7.85 -7.86
CA HIS A 78 11.22 7.98 -7.35
C HIS A 78 10.18 7.99 -8.47
N ILE A 79 10.46 8.65 -9.60
CA ILE A 79 9.61 8.65 -10.78
C ILE A 79 9.44 7.21 -11.31
N LYS A 80 10.54 6.48 -11.53
CA LYS A 80 10.50 5.08 -11.99
C LYS A 80 9.75 4.15 -11.05
N LEU A 81 9.90 4.36 -9.74
CA LEU A 81 9.18 3.60 -8.74
C LEU A 81 7.67 3.86 -8.81
N THR A 82 7.28 5.13 -8.99
CA THR A 82 5.87 5.54 -9.13
C THR A 82 5.24 4.91 -10.38
N GLU A 83 5.93 4.91 -11.51
CA GLU A 83 5.47 4.27 -12.75
C GLU A 83 5.30 2.75 -12.58
N SER A 84 6.26 2.11 -11.91
CA SER A 84 6.21 0.66 -11.63
C SER A 84 5.03 0.31 -10.71
N LEU A 85 4.76 1.14 -9.69
CA LEU A 85 3.63 0.98 -8.79
C LEU A 85 2.30 1.12 -9.53
N ASN A 86 2.15 2.13 -10.39
CA ASN A 86 0.95 2.32 -11.20
C ASN A 86 0.69 1.11 -12.12
N THR A 87 1.74 0.58 -12.74
CA THR A 87 1.65 -0.63 -13.58
C THR A 87 1.22 -1.84 -12.75
N LEU A 88 1.75 -1.99 -11.54
CA LEU A 88 1.38 -3.10 -10.65
C LEU A 88 -0.08 -2.99 -10.23
N THR A 89 -0.57 -1.81 -9.84
CA THR A 89 -1.97 -1.58 -9.48
C THR A 89 -2.90 -1.97 -10.62
N GLN A 90 -2.61 -1.55 -11.85
CA GLN A 90 -3.42 -1.92 -13.03
C GLN A 90 -3.46 -3.45 -13.26
N ARG A 91 -2.33 -4.14 -13.04
CA ARG A 91 -2.26 -5.61 -13.15
C ARG A 91 -3.08 -6.30 -12.06
N VAL A 92 -3.03 -5.80 -10.83
CA VAL A 92 -3.83 -6.33 -9.71
C VAL A 92 -5.32 -6.14 -9.98
N ASP A 93 -5.74 -4.98 -10.48
CA ASP A 93 -7.15 -4.72 -10.83
C ASP A 93 -7.64 -5.65 -11.95
N SER A 94 -6.80 -5.90 -12.94
CA SER A 94 -7.11 -6.82 -14.05
C SER A 94 -7.26 -8.26 -13.53
N LEU A 95 -6.33 -8.70 -12.69
CA LEU A 95 -6.39 -10.02 -12.05
C LEU A 95 -7.65 -10.17 -11.18
N ALA A 96 -8.02 -9.13 -10.43
CA ALA A 96 -9.23 -9.16 -9.61
C ALA A 96 -10.49 -9.36 -10.47
N LYS A 97 -10.56 -8.71 -11.65
CA LYS A 97 -11.65 -8.90 -12.61
C LYS A 97 -11.67 -10.31 -13.19
N GLU A 98 -10.52 -10.85 -13.58
CA GLU A 98 -10.41 -12.21 -14.11
C GLU A 98 -10.83 -13.26 -13.08
N VAL A 99 -10.39 -13.11 -11.82
CA VAL A 99 -10.78 -13.99 -10.71
C VAL A 99 -12.29 -13.88 -10.44
N GLY A 100 -12.85 -12.67 -10.47
CA GLY A 100 -14.30 -12.46 -10.34
C GLY A 100 -15.10 -13.13 -11.46
N SER A 101 -14.62 -13.03 -12.70
CA SER A 101 -15.21 -13.72 -13.86
C SER A 101 -15.13 -15.24 -13.69
N LEU A 102 -13.97 -15.77 -13.28
CA LEU A 102 -13.79 -17.21 -13.05
C LEU A 102 -14.72 -17.73 -11.95
N SER A 103 -14.84 -17.00 -10.83
CA SER A 103 -15.76 -17.33 -9.75
C SER A 103 -17.21 -17.38 -10.24
N SER A 104 -17.58 -16.48 -11.16
CA SER A 104 -18.92 -16.45 -11.75
C SER A 104 -19.15 -17.67 -12.65
N THR A 105 -18.20 -17.98 -13.55
CA THR A 105 -18.27 -19.15 -14.44
C THR A 105 -18.35 -20.47 -13.66
N ILE A 106 -17.56 -20.62 -12.59
CA ILE A 106 -17.63 -21.81 -11.73
C ILE A 106 -18.98 -21.90 -11.03
N GLY A 107 -19.55 -20.77 -10.59
CA GLY A 107 -20.90 -20.70 -10.01
C GLY A 107 -21.96 -21.25 -10.96
N PHE A 108 -21.99 -20.75 -12.20
CA PHE A 108 -22.92 -21.24 -13.23
C PHE A 108 -22.73 -22.73 -13.54
N GLY A 109 -21.49 -23.21 -13.65
CA GLY A 109 -21.22 -24.63 -13.92
C GLY A 109 -21.77 -25.57 -12.83
N LEU A 110 -21.72 -25.16 -11.56
CA LEU A 110 -22.31 -25.96 -10.47
C LEU A 110 -23.83 -25.99 -10.54
N GLU A 111 -24.48 -24.88 -10.87
CA GLU A 111 -25.93 -24.82 -11.04
C GLU A 111 -26.39 -25.74 -12.18
N ASP A 112 -25.67 -25.75 -13.31
CA ASP A 112 -26.01 -26.60 -14.45
C ASP A 112 -25.85 -28.08 -14.13
N ILE A 113 -24.79 -28.46 -13.41
CA ILE A 113 -24.64 -29.84 -12.90
C ILE A 113 -25.80 -30.19 -11.96
N ALA A 114 -26.17 -29.28 -11.06
CA ALA A 114 -27.26 -29.50 -10.13
C ALA A 114 -28.60 -29.72 -10.85
N LYS A 115 -28.91 -28.92 -11.88
CA LYS A 115 -30.13 -29.07 -12.69
C LYS A 115 -30.19 -30.40 -13.44
N VAL A 116 -29.04 -31.01 -13.75
CA VAL A 116 -28.98 -32.34 -14.37
C VAL A 116 -29.09 -33.46 -13.32
N VAL A 117 -28.40 -33.34 -12.19
CA VAL A 117 -28.28 -34.41 -11.19
C VAL A 117 -29.45 -34.47 -10.21
N VAL A 118 -29.90 -33.31 -9.72
CA VAL A 118 -30.87 -33.22 -8.62
C VAL A 118 -32.24 -33.78 -9.01
N PRO A 119 -32.84 -33.50 -10.19
CA PRO A 119 -34.13 -34.08 -10.55
C PRO A 119 -34.17 -35.61 -10.51
N GLY A 120 -33.13 -36.26 -11.05
CA GLY A 120 -33.03 -37.72 -11.02
C GLY A 120 -32.88 -38.28 -9.60
N TRP A 121 -32.15 -37.58 -8.74
CA TRP A 121 -32.03 -37.93 -7.32
C TRP A 121 -33.37 -37.77 -6.59
N LEU A 122 -34.06 -36.65 -6.80
CA LEU A 122 -35.37 -36.36 -6.20
C LEU A 122 -36.44 -37.38 -6.64
N TYR A 123 -36.44 -37.79 -7.90
CA TYR A 123 -37.35 -38.83 -8.37
C TYR A 123 -37.08 -40.17 -7.67
N ARG A 124 -35.82 -40.61 -7.60
CA ARG A 124 -35.44 -41.92 -7.02
C ARG A 124 -35.65 -42.00 -5.51
N HIS A 125 -35.28 -40.95 -4.77
CA HIS A 125 -35.22 -41.00 -3.31
C HIS A 125 -36.43 -40.35 -2.65
N GLU A 126 -37.09 -39.42 -3.33
CA GLU A 126 -38.20 -38.65 -2.77
C GLU A 126 -39.51 -38.80 -3.55
N GLY A 127 -39.51 -39.45 -4.71
CA GLY A 127 -40.68 -39.57 -5.59
C GLY A 127 -41.18 -38.23 -6.13
N ILE A 128 -40.29 -37.24 -6.22
CA ILE A 128 -40.59 -35.90 -6.74
C ILE A 128 -40.15 -35.81 -8.19
N GLU A 129 -41.10 -35.60 -9.09
CA GLU A 129 -40.85 -35.27 -10.49
C GLU A 129 -40.88 -33.75 -10.66
N VAL A 130 -39.78 -33.16 -11.12
CA VAL A 130 -39.59 -31.71 -11.20
C VAL A 130 -38.54 -31.35 -12.25
N GLU A 131 -38.75 -30.24 -12.95
CA GLU A 131 -37.70 -29.57 -13.72
C GLU A 131 -37.19 -28.36 -12.94
N LEU A 132 -35.88 -28.16 -12.89
CA LEU A 132 -35.25 -27.10 -12.10
C LEU A 132 -34.68 -26.00 -12.98
N GLU A 133 -35.02 -24.76 -12.65
CA GLU A 133 -34.51 -23.55 -13.27
C GLU A 133 -34.01 -22.57 -12.20
N ARG A 134 -33.30 -21.51 -12.62
CA ARG A 134 -32.93 -20.42 -11.72
C ARG A 134 -34.09 -19.43 -11.66
N LYS A 135 -34.47 -19.00 -10.46
CA LYS A 135 -35.57 -18.05 -10.28
C LYS A 135 -35.21 -16.96 -9.28
N ILE A 136 -35.33 -15.71 -9.72
CA ILE A 136 -35.17 -14.53 -8.87
C ILE A 136 -36.56 -14.08 -8.43
N ILE A 137 -36.75 -13.88 -7.12
CA ILE A 137 -38.00 -13.38 -6.55
C ILE A 137 -37.72 -12.15 -5.67
N TYR A 138 -38.71 -11.27 -5.57
CA TYR A 138 -38.64 -10.07 -4.71
C TYR A 138 -39.57 -10.23 -3.51
N VAL A 139 -39.03 -10.11 -2.30
CA VAL A 139 -39.78 -10.22 -1.04
C VAL A 139 -39.41 -9.04 -0.16
N ASP A 140 -40.38 -8.22 0.23
CA ASP A 140 -40.19 -7.04 1.10
C ASP A 140 -39.11 -6.05 0.57
N GLY A 141 -38.96 -5.95 -0.76
CA GLY A 141 -37.95 -5.10 -1.41
C GLY A 141 -36.54 -5.72 -1.49
N GLU A 142 -36.34 -6.93 -0.98
CA GLU A 142 -35.11 -7.70 -1.12
C GLU A 142 -35.19 -8.70 -2.27
N GLU A 143 -34.10 -8.82 -3.03
CA GLU A 143 -33.93 -9.84 -4.06
C GLU A 143 -33.46 -11.17 -3.45
N ILE A 144 -34.17 -12.25 -3.74
CA ILE A 144 -33.81 -13.61 -3.35
C ILE A 144 -33.57 -14.41 -4.63
N ASP A 145 -32.33 -14.83 -4.81
CA ASP A 145 -31.90 -15.68 -5.91
C ASP A 145 -31.97 -17.16 -5.50
N LEU A 146 -32.83 -17.92 -6.17
CA LEU A 146 -32.96 -19.36 -5.98
C LEU A 146 -32.25 -20.05 -7.15
N ASN A 147 -31.07 -20.64 -6.88
CA ASN A 147 -30.29 -21.33 -7.92
C ASN A 147 -31.04 -22.52 -8.51
N LEU A 148 -31.87 -23.17 -7.69
CA LEU A 148 -32.69 -24.32 -8.05
C LEU A 148 -34.13 -24.07 -7.62
N TYR A 149 -35.02 -23.81 -8.57
CA TYR A 149 -36.46 -23.67 -8.36
C TYR A 149 -37.20 -24.55 -9.35
N GLY A 150 -38.26 -25.22 -8.90
CA GLY A 150 -39.14 -25.95 -9.81
C GLY A 150 -40.47 -26.31 -9.17
N GLU A 151 -41.53 -26.28 -9.94
CA GLU A 151 -42.84 -26.79 -9.54
C GLU A 151 -42.98 -28.21 -10.05
N GLY A 152 -43.10 -29.15 -9.12
CA GLY A 152 -43.13 -30.58 -9.39
C GLY A 152 -44.35 -31.27 -8.79
N VAL A 153 -44.33 -32.59 -8.89
CA VAL A 153 -45.38 -33.47 -8.36
C VAL A 153 -44.76 -34.56 -7.51
N LYS A 154 -45.34 -34.78 -6.32
CA LYS A 154 -45.04 -35.91 -5.43
C LYS A 154 -46.35 -36.64 -5.14
N ASN A 155 -46.45 -37.91 -5.54
CA ASN A 155 -47.66 -38.73 -5.32
C ASN A 155 -48.97 -38.03 -5.75
N GLY A 156 -48.97 -37.36 -6.91
CA GLY A 156 -50.13 -36.63 -7.44
C GLY A 156 -50.43 -35.27 -6.79
N LYS A 157 -49.64 -34.83 -5.79
CA LYS A 157 -49.76 -33.50 -5.17
C LYS A 157 -48.69 -32.56 -5.68
N LYS A 158 -49.06 -31.29 -5.92
CA LYS A 158 -48.11 -30.23 -6.30
C LYS A 158 -47.14 -29.95 -5.17
N ILE A 159 -45.85 -29.90 -5.48
CA ILE A 159 -44.77 -29.56 -4.56
C ILE A 159 -43.83 -28.57 -5.24
N VAL A 160 -43.32 -27.59 -4.50
CA VAL A 160 -42.33 -26.63 -5.00
C VAL A 160 -40.97 -26.96 -4.43
N VAL A 161 -39.99 -27.18 -5.29
CA VAL A 161 -38.60 -27.39 -4.89
C VAL A 161 -37.89 -26.05 -4.90
N ILE A 162 -37.20 -25.73 -3.81
CA ILE A 162 -36.28 -24.60 -3.73
C ILE A 162 -34.92 -25.07 -3.23
N GLY A 163 -33.85 -24.55 -3.82
CA GLY A 163 -32.51 -24.93 -3.45
C GLY A 163 -31.43 -23.94 -3.83
N GLU A 164 -30.30 -24.11 -3.15
CA GLU A 164 -29.07 -23.33 -3.31
C GLU A 164 -27.93 -24.27 -3.71
N ALA A 165 -27.13 -23.86 -4.70
CA ALA A 165 -25.99 -24.62 -5.19
C ALA A 165 -24.70 -23.96 -4.69
N LYS A 166 -23.85 -24.72 -3.98
CA LYS A 166 -22.60 -24.20 -3.43
C LYS A 166 -21.48 -25.24 -3.50
N HIS A 167 -20.30 -24.84 -3.95
CA HIS A 167 -19.18 -25.76 -4.17
C HIS A 167 -18.85 -26.57 -2.90
N ARG A 168 -18.90 -25.91 -1.74
CA ARG A 168 -18.80 -26.52 -0.43
C ARG A 168 -19.87 -25.96 0.48
N ILE A 169 -20.54 -26.83 1.22
CA ILE A 169 -21.63 -26.44 2.12
C ILE A 169 -21.16 -26.60 3.57
N TYR A 170 -21.24 -25.51 4.33
CA TYR A 170 -21.04 -25.47 5.78
C TYR A 170 -22.34 -25.13 6.51
N GLY A 171 -22.37 -25.34 7.83
CA GLY A 171 -23.55 -25.05 8.65
C GLY A 171 -24.08 -23.62 8.53
N ASP A 172 -23.22 -22.61 8.38
CA ASP A 172 -23.66 -21.23 8.21
C ASP A 172 -24.32 -20.97 6.85
N ASP A 173 -23.91 -21.71 5.81
CA ASP A 173 -24.58 -21.68 4.51
C ASP A 173 -26.01 -22.22 4.62
N VAL A 174 -26.19 -23.33 5.34
CA VAL A 174 -27.51 -23.90 5.61
C VAL A 174 -28.40 -22.95 6.38
N LYS A 175 -27.86 -22.25 7.39
CA LYS A 175 -28.62 -21.22 8.14
C LYS A 175 -29.02 -20.05 7.25
N LYS A 176 -28.12 -19.61 6.36
CA LYS A 176 -28.40 -18.52 5.41
C LYS A 176 -29.48 -18.94 4.41
N PHE A 177 -29.33 -20.11 3.79
CA PHE A 177 -30.33 -20.68 2.89
C PHE A 177 -31.67 -20.85 3.59
N HIS A 178 -31.69 -21.32 4.83
CA HIS A 178 -32.91 -21.43 5.61
C HIS A 178 -33.60 -20.06 5.76
N ARG A 179 -32.89 -19.01 6.18
CA ARG A 179 -33.47 -17.66 6.27
C ARG A 179 -34.05 -17.18 4.94
N ASN A 180 -33.34 -17.40 3.84
CA ASN A 180 -33.79 -17.00 2.50
C ASN A 180 -35.00 -17.80 2.04
N SER A 181 -35.00 -19.11 2.26
CA SER A 181 -36.14 -19.98 1.94
C SER A 181 -37.39 -19.64 2.73
N GLU A 182 -37.28 -19.31 4.02
CA GLU A 182 -38.42 -18.89 4.84
C GLU A 182 -38.98 -17.52 4.38
N LYS A 183 -38.14 -16.61 3.88
CA LYS A 183 -38.62 -15.40 3.21
C LYS A 183 -39.33 -15.74 1.90
N ALA A 184 -38.77 -16.64 1.09
CA ALA A 184 -39.37 -17.09 -0.17
C ALA A 184 -40.75 -17.73 0.02
N ARG A 185 -40.98 -18.43 1.14
CA ARG A 185 -42.30 -18.97 1.51
C ARG A 185 -43.42 -17.93 1.56
N LYS A 186 -43.12 -16.65 1.78
CA LYS A 186 -44.15 -15.59 1.80
C LYS A 186 -44.82 -15.40 0.44
N VAL A 187 -44.12 -15.69 -0.65
CA VAL A 187 -44.59 -15.50 -2.02
C VAL A 187 -44.83 -16.81 -2.77
N ILE A 188 -44.12 -17.89 -2.41
CA ILE A 188 -44.30 -19.23 -2.99
C ILE A 188 -45.42 -19.96 -2.25
N LYS A 189 -46.46 -20.37 -2.99
CA LYS A 189 -47.61 -21.11 -2.45
C LYS A 189 -47.41 -22.62 -2.61
N GLY A 190 -47.81 -23.39 -1.61
CA GLY A 190 -47.83 -24.85 -1.65
C GLY A 190 -46.84 -25.51 -0.69
N GLU A 191 -46.74 -26.83 -0.78
CA GLU A 191 -45.74 -27.60 -0.04
C GLU A 191 -44.35 -27.33 -0.63
N ILE A 192 -43.37 -27.01 0.21
CA ILE A 192 -42.04 -26.62 -0.23
C ILE A 192 -41.00 -27.62 0.26
N TYR A 193 -40.29 -28.21 -0.69
CA TYR A 193 -39.13 -29.06 -0.48
C TYR A 193 -37.85 -28.23 -0.58
N LYS A 194 -37.05 -28.21 0.49
CA LYS A 194 -35.83 -27.41 0.60
C LYS A 194 -34.60 -28.30 0.39
N LEU A 195 -33.70 -27.91 -0.50
CA LEU A 195 -32.44 -28.64 -0.70
C LEU A 195 -31.23 -27.73 -0.89
N MET A 196 -30.04 -28.26 -0.65
CA MET A 196 -28.78 -27.65 -1.05
C MET A 196 -27.93 -28.68 -1.79
N PHE A 197 -27.29 -28.25 -2.87
CA PHE A 197 -26.44 -29.09 -3.70
C PHE A 197 -24.99 -28.62 -3.66
N GLY A 198 -24.02 -29.53 -3.55
CA GLY A 198 -22.60 -29.17 -3.56
C GLY A 198 -21.65 -30.31 -3.89
N PHE A 199 -20.37 -30.01 -4.11
CA PHE A 199 -19.35 -31.05 -4.30
C PHE A 199 -18.91 -31.68 -2.97
N LEU A 200 -18.87 -30.86 -1.90
CA LEU A 200 -18.47 -31.31 -0.58
C LEU A 200 -19.40 -30.77 0.50
N ILE A 201 -19.91 -31.66 1.34
CA ILE A 201 -20.77 -31.33 2.47
C ILE A 201 -19.94 -31.48 3.75
N HIS A 202 -19.81 -30.40 4.52
CA HIS A 202 -19.14 -30.46 5.81
C HIS A 202 -20.07 -31.07 6.88
N PRO A 203 -19.58 -31.82 7.89
CA PRO A 203 -20.44 -32.38 8.95
C PRO A 203 -21.29 -31.34 9.71
N SER A 204 -20.83 -30.09 9.76
CA SER A 204 -21.64 -28.99 10.34
C SER A 204 -22.85 -28.62 9.49
N ALA A 205 -22.78 -28.80 8.17
CA ALA A 205 -23.92 -28.61 7.28
C ALA A 205 -24.96 -29.70 7.50
N GLU A 206 -24.56 -30.97 7.58
CA GLU A 206 -25.49 -32.09 7.83
C GLU A 206 -26.28 -31.88 9.12
N LYS A 207 -25.58 -31.54 10.21
CA LYS A 207 -26.19 -31.25 11.52
C LYS A 207 -27.18 -30.09 11.47
N GLU A 208 -26.88 -29.02 10.74
CA GLU A 208 -27.79 -27.87 10.63
C GLU A 208 -28.94 -28.13 9.67
N ALA A 209 -28.71 -28.94 8.62
CA ALA A 209 -29.71 -29.25 7.61
C ALA A 209 -30.80 -30.16 8.17
N GLU A 210 -30.40 -31.17 8.96
CA GLU A 210 -31.33 -32.07 9.67
C GLU A 210 -32.27 -31.29 10.60
N LYS A 211 -31.72 -30.38 11.42
CA LYS A 211 -32.52 -29.52 12.32
C LYS A 211 -33.55 -28.64 11.62
N ARG A 212 -33.33 -28.33 10.33
CA ARG A 212 -34.08 -27.30 9.58
C ARG A 212 -34.94 -27.89 8.46
N GLY A 213 -34.96 -29.21 8.32
CA GLY A 213 -35.67 -29.91 7.26
C GLY A 213 -35.16 -29.50 5.88
N ILE A 214 -33.84 -29.44 5.71
CA ILE A 214 -33.17 -29.14 4.44
C ILE A 214 -32.43 -30.39 3.99
N ARG A 215 -32.60 -30.80 2.75
CA ARG A 215 -31.85 -31.92 2.19
C ARG A 215 -30.53 -31.44 1.61
N VAL A 216 -29.41 -31.97 2.09
CA VAL A 216 -28.09 -31.74 1.47
C VAL A 216 -27.78 -32.89 0.51
N ILE A 217 -27.39 -32.57 -0.73
CA ILE A 217 -27.10 -33.54 -1.79
C ILE A 217 -25.69 -33.24 -2.32
N ALA A 218 -24.81 -34.23 -2.27
CA ALA A 218 -23.49 -34.11 -2.87
C ALA A 218 -23.51 -34.54 -4.34
N SER A 219 -22.64 -33.99 -5.18
CA SER A 219 -22.56 -34.30 -6.62
C SER A 219 -22.34 -35.78 -6.94
N TYR A 220 -21.75 -36.54 -6.00
CA TYR A 220 -21.50 -37.97 -6.14
C TYR A 220 -22.66 -38.84 -5.61
N MET A 221 -23.66 -38.26 -4.96
CA MET A 221 -24.85 -38.98 -4.50
C MET A 221 -25.79 -39.20 -5.70
N ARG A 222 -26.16 -40.46 -5.96
CA ARG A 222 -27.06 -40.84 -7.05
C ARG A 222 -28.32 -41.49 -6.51
#